data_AF-A0A0L1KP65-F1
#
_entry.id   AF-A0A0L1KP65-F1
#
_cell.length_a   1.000
_cell.length_b   1.000
_cell.length_c   1.000
_cell.angle_alpha   90.00
_cell.angle_beta   90.00
_cell.angle_gamma   90.00
#
_symmetry.space_group_name_H-M   'P 1'
#
loop_
_entity.id
_entity.type
_entity.pdbx_description
1 polymer ?
#
loop_
_entity_poly.entity_id
_entity_poly.type
_entity_poly.pdbx_seq_one_letter_code
_entity_poly.pdbx_strand_id
1 'polypeptide(L)'
;MVKRIAYLFSGQGTQSKDMGAKLLRSLPRASKFSQTWDDAREYLHDSYSFDLNYLVKENPCVLKYRRTPNDPLETKRCSNGLLNFTPFTQAALLTYHVALYNQMERGAGAYGLFAGHSLGEISSLAALGMISLHDALDCVFKRGWLINSCVSRNFKGISPFKTIVVNPARCEISESLFLTIVEAISKPLMEQRAELLEITCYNVQNYQYVVSGSDVPLAILGKILDPGWRRKYFQVDSSSQNSSQKEPSAFDEQSDRIHEFVGIVRHALSEVDVSLDHMQRMEIEFHDMMEQATSVSGSPKRAKRQGRHQCMSVPRNPELDNEKKILFTETLEHDMGLGSFAMDGLKKKPWFFPVQHGDIPFHSSILNKATHEWEEVLQQKLSSSDDAYKILDKVDFIPNLLGHPLRKDSSVHESIITSLTMENIGETWSKCRSGYPPLNHSVPPMQYKEMLISLLSKHLSAAVQWSETLSHVIHPSKAACDEIVEVSPTPLFGRMVSQQAKTENIPPKEVRNLEEIILGNI
;
A
#
# COMPACT_ATOMS: atom_id res chain seq x y z
N MET A 1 32.08 -8.33 -20.79
CA MET A 1 31.42 -7.63 -19.65
C MET A 1 30.44 -8.59 -19.02
N VAL A 2 30.38 -8.65 -17.69
CA VAL A 2 29.33 -9.38 -16.99
C VAL A 2 28.05 -8.57 -17.15
N LYS A 3 26.99 -9.18 -17.69
CA LYS A 3 25.68 -8.51 -17.82
C LYS A 3 25.08 -8.31 -16.43
N ARG A 4 24.54 -7.12 -16.18
CA ARG A 4 23.82 -6.79 -14.96
C ARG A 4 22.34 -7.11 -15.13
N ILE A 5 21.82 -7.97 -14.25
CA ILE A 5 20.43 -8.45 -14.32
C ILE A 5 19.65 -7.91 -13.13
N ALA A 6 18.48 -7.33 -13.38
CA ALA A 6 17.51 -6.98 -12.34
C ALA A 6 16.51 -8.13 -12.13
N TYR A 7 16.39 -8.63 -10.90
CA TYR A 7 15.38 -9.58 -10.47
C TYR A 7 14.28 -8.82 -9.71
N LEU A 8 13.10 -8.71 -10.32
CA LEU A 8 11.96 -8.01 -9.76
C LEU A 8 10.91 -9.01 -9.26
N PHE A 9 10.70 -9.04 -7.95
CA PHE A 9 9.76 -9.95 -7.30
C PHE A 9 8.38 -9.30 -7.21
N SER A 10 7.34 -10.01 -7.66
CA SER A 10 6.00 -9.45 -7.67
C SER A 10 5.37 -9.32 -6.27
N GLY A 11 4.42 -8.40 -6.15
CA GLY A 11 3.58 -8.24 -4.96
C GLY A 11 2.31 -9.09 -4.99
N GLN A 12 1.45 -8.89 -3.98
CA GLN A 12 0.11 -9.47 -3.95
C GLN A 12 -0.76 -8.95 -5.11
N GLY A 13 -1.64 -9.79 -5.62
CA GLY A 13 -2.48 -9.55 -6.80
C GLY A 13 -2.06 -10.38 -8.01
N THR A 14 -0.89 -11.01 -7.98
CA THR A 14 -0.39 -11.90 -9.04
C THR A 14 -0.71 -13.36 -8.81
N GLN A 15 -1.12 -13.73 -7.59
CA GLN A 15 -1.46 -15.11 -7.26
C GLN A 15 -2.57 -15.63 -8.19
N SER A 16 -2.43 -16.87 -8.62
CA SER A 16 -3.40 -17.51 -9.50
C SER A 16 -3.54 -18.97 -9.11
N LYS A 17 -4.71 -19.54 -9.42
CA LYS A 17 -4.90 -20.99 -9.32
C LYS A 17 -3.86 -21.67 -10.21
N ASP A 18 -3.34 -22.80 -9.74
CA ASP A 18 -2.35 -23.60 -10.45
C ASP A 18 -0.99 -22.92 -10.70
N MET A 19 -0.68 -21.81 -10.01
CA MET A 19 0.66 -21.22 -10.11
C MET A 19 1.74 -22.25 -9.70
N GLY A 20 2.82 -22.34 -10.49
CA GLY A 20 3.88 -23.32 -10.29
C GLY A 20 3.54 -24.76 -10.72
N ALA A 21 2.27 -25.08 -11.04
CA ALA A 21 1.88 -26.44 -11.38
C ALA A 21 2.53 -26.94 -12.68
N LYS A 22 2.78 -26.05 -13.65
CA LYS A 22 3.50 -26.40 -14.90
C LYS A 22 4.95 -26.79 -14.60
N LEU A 23 5.63 -26.04 -13.74
CA LEU A 23 6.99 -26.34 -13.30
C LEU A 23 7.06 -27.67 -12.52
N LEU A 24 6.15 -27.89 -11.56
CA LEU A 24 6.08 -29.15 -10.81
C LEU A 24 5.86 -30.38 -11.70
N ARG A 25 5.17 -30.23 -12.84
CA ARG A 25 4.98 -31.31 -13.83
C ARG A 25 6.17 -31.49 -14.76
N SER A 26 6.87 -30.41 -15.09
CA SER A 26 7.92 -30.40 -16.13
C SER A 26 9.32 -30.68 -15.56
N LEU A 27 9.57 -30.29 -14.31
CA LEU A 27 10.86 -30.46 -13.66
C LEU A 27 10.95 -31.80 -12.89
N PRO A 28 12.14 -32.42 -12.80
CA PRO A 28 12.36 -33.57 -11.93
C PRO A 28 12.07 -33.24 -10.46
N ARG A 29 11.62 -34.22 -9.66
CA ARG A 29 11.42 -34.04 -8.20
C ARG A 29 12.69 -33.62 -7.46
N ALA A 30 13.86 -34.01 -7.97
CA ALA A 30 15.16 -33.61 -7.42
C ALA A 30 15.59 -32.18 -7.84
N SER A 31 14.78 -31.47 -8.63
CA SER A 31 15.03 -30.07 -8.96
C SER A 31 14.93 -29.19 -7.72
N LYS A 32 15.67 -28.09 -7.71
CA LYS A 32 15.62 -27.14 -6.59
C LYS A 32 14.26 -26.47 -6.47
N PHE A 33 13.55 -26.27 -7.58
CA PHE A 33 12.16 -25.82 -7.56
C PHE A 33 11.28 -26.77 -6.74
N SER A 34 11.25 -28.05 -7.12
CA SER A 34 10.41 -29.06 -6.46
C SER A 34 10.79 -29.24 -4.99
N GLN A 35 12.08 -29.31 -4.68
CA GLN A 35 12.56 -29.43 -3.29
C GLN A 35 12.14 -28.23 -2.43
N THR A 36 12.31 -27.00 -2.94
CA THR A 36 11.91 -25.79 -2.20
C THR A 36 10.40 -25.74 -1.99
N TRP A 37 9.62 -26.12 -3.00
CA TRP A 37 8.16 -26.16 -2.92
C TRP A 37 7.66 -27.21 -1.92
N ASP A 38 8.22 -28.42 -1.96
CA ASP A 38 7.85 -29.51 -1.05
C ASP A 38 8.23 -29.17 0.39
N ASP A 39 9.41 -28.57 0.63
CA ASP A 39 9.86 -28.10 1.94
C ASP A 39 8.90 -27.05 2.53
N ALA A 40 8.52 -26.04 1.73
CA ALA A 40 7.53 -25.05 2.14
C ALA A 40 6.15 -25.67 2.41
N ARG A 41 5.70 -26.61 1.57
CA ARG A 41 4.42 -27.31 1.78
C ARG A 41 4.41 -28.07 3.10
N GLU A 42 5.45 -28.86 3.36
CA GLU A 42 5.57 -29.66 4.58
C GLU A 42 5.62 -28.77 5.81
N TYR A 43 6.42 -27.70 5.76
CA TYR A 43 6.51 -26.73 6.85
C TYR A 43 5.17 -26.05 7.15
N LEU A 44 4.45 -25.59 6.12
CA LEU A 44 3.13 -24.95 6.28
C LEU A 44 2.07 -25.93 6.79
N HIS A 45 2.12 -27.18 6.35
CA HIS A 45 1.24 -28.22 6.85
C HIS A 45 1.48 -28.48 8.35
N ASP A 46 2.73 -28.69 8.75
CA ASP A 46 3.05 -29.09 10.12
C ASP A 46 2.85 -27.93 11.11
N SER A 47 3.31 -26.74 10.75
CA SER A 47 3.23 -25.54 11.59
C SER A 47 1.82 -24.95 11.59
N TYR A 48 1.21 -24.78 10.41
CA TYR A 48 -0.01 -23.99 10.25
C TYR A 48 -1.25 -24.83 9.89
N SER A 49 -1.12 -26.15 9.76
CA SER A 49 -2.22 -27.09 9.48
C SER A 49 -2.95 -26.87 8.15
N PHE A 50 -2.29 -26.28 7.15
CA PHE A 50 -2.87 -26.15 5.83
C PHE A 50 -1.95 -26.66 4.73
N ASP A 51 -2.55 -27.30 3.72
CA ASP A 51 -1.83 -27.84 2.58
C ASP A 51 -1.73 -26.78 1.47
N LEU A 52 -0.50 -26.41 1.12
CA LEU A 52 -0.21 -25.42 0.08
C LEU A 52 -0.70 -25.85 -1.31
N ASN A 53 -0.59 -27.15 -1.66
CA ASN A 53 -1.03 -27.64 -2.96
C ASN A 53 -2.56 -27.55 -3.09
N TYR A 54 -3.29 -27.95 -2.05
CA TYR A 54 -4.75 -27.81 -2.00
C TYR A 54 -5.17 -26.35 -2.09
N LEU A 55 -4.50 -25.46 -1.35
CA LEU A 55 -4.75 -24.02 -1.39
C LEU A 55 -4.60 -23.46 -2.81
N VAL A 56 -3.47 -23.73 -3.48
CA VAL A 56 -3.14 -23.17 -4.80
C VAL A 56 -3.96 -23.82 -5.92
N LYS A 57 -4.19 -25.13 -5.85
CA LYS A 57 -4.92 -25.86 -6.89
C LYS A 57 -6.42 -25.66 -6.82
N GLU A 58 -7.00 -25.74 -5.62
CA GLU A 58 -8.45 -25.73 -5.47
C GLU A 58 -9.00 -24.33 -5.15
N ASN A 59 -8.19 -23.46 -4.54
CA ASN A 59 -8.62 -22.18 -3.99
C ASN A 59 -9.88 -22.32 -3.11
N PRO A 60 -9.81 -23.11 -2.03
CA PRO A 60 -10.97 -23.52 -1.26
C PRO A 60 -11.62 -22.32 -0.55
N CYS A 61 -12.95 -22.34 -0.42
CA CYS A 61 -13.67 -21.29 0.33
C CYS A 61 -13.62 -21.48 1.85
N VAL A 62 -13.20 -22.66 2.32
CA VAL A 62 -13.12 -23.02 3.74
C VAL A 62 -11.84 -23.80 4.01
N LEU A 63 -11.12 -23.43 5.06
CA LEU A 63 -9.90 -24.10 5.46
C LEU A 63 -9.71 -24.01 6.98
N LYS A 64 -9.17 -25.08 7.56
CA LYS A 64 -8.75 -25.12 8.97
C LYS A 64 -7.25 -24.85 9.05
N TYR A 65 -6.82 -23.98 9.95
CA TYR A 65 -5.42 -23.58 10.07
C TYR A 65 -5.12 -23.11 11.50
N ARG A 66 -3.84 -22.95 11.85
CA ARG A 66 -3.40 -22.27 13.07
C ARG A 66 -2.84 -20.88 12.74
N ARG A 67 -3.01 -19.89 13.63
CA ARG A 67 -2.40 -18.55 13.42
C ARG A 67 -0.90 -18.54 13.70
N THR A 68 -0.47 -19.33 14.67
CA THR A 68 0.92 -19.64 15.00
C THR A 68 1.04 -21.16 15.22
N PRO A 69 2.26 -21.73 15.23
CA PRO A 69 2.43 -23.17 15.45
C PRO A 69 1.77 -23.73 16.72
N ASN A 70 1.61 -22.89 17.75
CA ASN A 70 1.07 -23.28 19.05
C ASN A 70 -0.40 -22.91 19.25
N ASP A 71 -1.03 -22.21 18.30
CA ASP A 71 -2.43 -21.80 18.42
C ASP A 71 -3.41 -22.95 18.18
N PRO A 72 -4.62 -22.90 18.76
CA PRO A 72 -5.67 -23.84 18.39
C PRO A 72 -6.05 -23.71 16.91
N LEU A 73 -6.60 -24.80 16.35
CA LEU A 73 -7.15 -24.80 15.00
C LEU A 73 -8.36 -23.87 14.90
N GLU A 74 -8.33 -22.99 13.91
CA GLU A 74 -9.42 -22.09 13.54
C GLU A 74 -9.95 -22.44 12.15
N THR A 75 -11.21 -22.09 11.87
CA THR A 75 -11.80 -22.24 10.53
C THR A 75 -11.97 -20.87 9.89
N LYS A 76 -11.30 -20.63 8.76
CA LYS A 76 -11.53 -19.45 7.92
C LYS A 76 -12.51 -19.77 6.80
N ARG A 77 -13.43 -18.85 6.55
CA ARG A 77 -14.33 -18.87 5.39
C ARG A 77 -14.11 -17.61 4.55
N CYS A 78 -14.04 -17.79 3.23
CA CYS A 78 -13.97 -16.69 2.26
C CYS A 78 -14.71 -17.13 0.99
N SER A 79 -15.73 -16.38 0.57
CA SER A 79 -16.55 -16.73 -0.60
C SER A 79 -15.76 -16.77 -1.91
N ASN A 80 -14.68 -15.99 -1.99
CA ASN A 80 -13.87 -15.82 -3.20
C ASN A 80 -12.61 -16.71 -3.17
N GLY A 81 -12.60 -17.69 -2.27
CA GLY A 81 -11.49 -18.61 -2.07
C GLY A 81 -10.36 -18.03 -1.21
N LEU A 82 -9.67 -18.93 -0.51
CA LEU A 82 -8.69 -18.59 0.52
C LEU A 82 -7.30 -18.29 -0.04
N LEU A 83 -7.02 -18.59 -1.30
CA LEU A 83 -5.81 -18.10 -1.98
C LEU A 83 -5.80 -16.56 -2.07
N ASN A 84 -6.97 -15.91 -1.93
CA ASN A 84 -7.12 -14.45 -1.90
C ASN A 84 -7.15 -13.88 -0.46
N PHE A 85 -6.99 -14.71 0.56
CA PHE A 85 -6.87 -14.25 1.94
C PHE A 85 -5.41 -13.96 2.26
N THR A 86 -5.12 -12.70 2.60
CA THR A 86 -3.77 -12.12 2.71
C THR A 86 -2.70 -13.04 3.34
N PRO A 87 -2.88 -13.67 4.53
CA PRO A 87 -1.88 -14.59 5.08
C PRO A 87 -1.52 -15.76 4.14
N PHE A 88 -2.53 -16.40 3.54
CA PHE A 88 -2.35 -17.53 2.64
C PHE A 88 -1.77 -17.09 1.29
N THR A 89 -2.23 -15.96 0.76
CA THR A 89 -1.68 -15.36 -0.47
C THR A 89 -0.19 -15.10 -0.34
N GLN A 90 0.22 -14.48 0.77
CA GLN A 90 1.61 -14.10 0.98
C GLN A 90 2.53 -15.32 1.13
N ALA A 91 2.10 -16.34 1.87
CA ALA A 91 2.84 -17.60 2.00
C ALA A 91 2.99 -18.35 0.66
N ALA A 92 1.91 -18.39 -0.14
CA ALA A 92 1.92 -19.06 -1.43
C ALA A 92 2.83 -18.34 -2.45
N LEU A 93 2.75 -17.00 -2.52
CA LEU A 93 3.62 -16.19 -3.38
C LEU A 93 5.09 -16.28 -2.97
N LEU A 94 5.40 -16.19 -1.68
CA LEU A 94 6.76 -16.36 -1.16
C LEU A 94 7.34 -17.71 -1.60
N THR A 95 6.58 -18.80 -1.39
CA THR A 95 7.00 -20.15 -1.78
C THR A 95 7.33 -20.21 -3.27
N TYR A 96 6.43 -19.71 -4.11
CA TYR A 96 6.61 -19.68 -5.56
C TYR A 96 7.85 -18.87 -5.96
N HIS A 97 8.02 -17.67 -5.41
CA HIS A 97 9.15 -16.79 -5.72
C HIS A 97 10.50 -17.42 -5.36
N VAL A 98 10.62 -17.96 -4.14
CA VAL A 98 11.89 -18.55 -3.66
C VAL A 98 12.19 -19.85 -4.41
N ALA A 99 11.17 -20.67 -4.70
CA ALA A 99 11.34 -21.89 -5.50
C ALA A 99 11.82 -21.59 -6.93
N LEU A 100 11.22 -20.58 -7.59
CA LEU A 100 11.66 -20.12 -8.90
C LEU A 100 13.12 -19.65 -8.88
N TYR A 101 13.46 -18.78 -7.95
CA TYR A 101 14.80 -18.23 -7.86
C TYR A 101 15.84 -19.33 -7.56
N ASN A 102 15.54 -20.25 -6.64
CA ASN A 102 16.43 -21.36 -6.31
C ASN A 102 16.69 -22.30 -7.49
N GLN A 103 15.73 -22.44 -8.41
CA GLN A 103 15.89 -23.26 -9.60
C GLN A 103 16.96 -22.73 -10.56
N MET A 104 17.28 -21.44 -10.52
CA MET A 104 18.37 -20.88 -11.31
C MET A 104 19.74 -21.42 -10.85
N GLU A 105 20.66 -21.62 -11.79
CA GLU A 105 22.03 -22.01 -11.46
C GLU A 105 22.75 -20.90 -10.68
N ARG A 106 23.47 -21.28 -9.62
CA ARG A 106 24.22 -20.34 -8.76
C ARG A 106 25.39 -19.77 -9.57
N GLY A 107 25.19 -18.56 -10.09
CA GLY A 107 26.15 -17.81 -10.91
C GLY A 107 25.53 -16.58 -11.57
N ALA A 108 24.22 -16.62 -11.85
CA ALA A 108 23.47 -15.53 -12.49
C ALA A 108 23.15 -14.32 -11.56
N GLY A 109 23.53 -14.38 -10.28
CA GLY A 109 23.21 -13.35 -9.26
C GLY A 109 24.41 -12.62 -8.67
N ALA A 110 25.65 -12.92 -9.09
CA ALA A 110 26.86 -12.38 -8.46
C ALA A 110 27.06 -10.86 -8.63
N TYR A 111 26.32 -10.23 -9.56
CA TYR A 111 26.36 -8.80 -9.88
C TYR A 111 24.96 -8.29 -10.30
N GLY A 112 23.92 -8.70 -9.57
CA GLY A 112 22.52 -8.39 -9.90
C GLY A 112 21.93 -7.23 -9.07
N LEU A 113 20.79 -6.74 -9.53
CA LEU A 113 19.89 -5.88 -8.77
C LEU A 113 18.69 -6.71 -8.31
N PHE A 114 18.27 -6.54 -7.06
CA PHE A 114 17.15 -7.22 -6.44
C PHE A 114 16.19 -6.20 -5.87
N ALA A 115 14.93 -6.29 -6.26
CA ALA A 115 13.86 -5.50 -5.68
C ALA A 115 12.57 -6.32 -5.67
N GLY A 116 11.66 -6.02 -4.76
CA GLY A 116 10.39 -6.71 -4.74
C GLY A 116 9.27 -5.78 -4.32
N HIS A 117 8.18 -5.79 -5.07
CA HIS A 117 7.04 -4.91 -4.83
C HIS A 117 6.26 -5.38 -3.61
N SER A 118 6.19 -4.54 -2.56
CA SER A 118 5.49 -4.87 -1.31
C SER A 118 5.97 -6.21 -0.72
N LEU A 119 5.12 -7.24 -0.65
CA LEU A 119 5.47 -8.62 -0.25
C LEU A 119 6.74 -9.14 -0.94
N GLY A 120 6.93 -8.79 -2.21
CA GLY A 120 8.07 -9.25 -3.01
C GLY A 120 9.41 -8.93 -2.35
N GLU A 121 9.49 -7.87 -1.54
CA GLU A 121 10.72 -7.48 -0.83
C GLU A 121 11.19 -8.60 0.11
N ILE A 122 10.29 -9.17 0.90
CA ILE A 122 10.60 -10.30 1.79
C ILE A 122 11.00 -11.53 0.96
N SER A 123 10.36 -11.74 -0.19
CA SER A 123 10.72 -12.83 -1.11
C SER A 123 12.14 -12.66 -1.66
N SER A 124 12.52 -11.44 -2.01
CA SER A 124 13.86 -11.15 -2.52
C SER A 124 14.94 -11.26 -1.43
N LEU A 125 14.64 -10.92 -0.18
CA LEU A 125 15.53 -11.15 0.96
C LEU A 125 15.75 -12.65 1.22
N ALA A 126 14.69 -13.46 1.13
CA ALA A 126 14.77 -14.91 1.24
C ALA A 126 15.59 -15.52 0.10
N ALA A 127 15.37 -15.05 -1.13
CA ALA A 127 16.15 -15.45 -2.30
C ALA A 127 17.65 -15.11 -2.16
N LEU A 128 17.98 -14.00 -1.50
CA LEU A 128 19.36 -13.60 -1.20
C LEU A 128 19.97 -14.32 0.03
N GLY A 129 19.19 -15.12 0.76
CA GLY A 129 19.65 -15.88 1.92
C GLY A 129 19.78 -15.07 3.22
N MET A 130 19.18 -13.89 3.31
CA MET A 130 19.16 -13.08 4.55
C MET A 130 18.13 -13.57 5.57
N ILE A 131 17.18 -14.38 5.11
CA ILE A 131 16.15 -15.04 5.91
C ILE A 131 15.95 -16.44 5.36
N SER A 132 15.80 -17.43 6.24
CA SER A 132 15.55 -18.82 5.83
C SER A 132 14.17 -18.96 5.19
N LEU A 133 13.92 -20.02 4.41
CA LEU A 133 12.60 -20.25 3.81
C LEU A 133 11.50 -20.33 4.89
N HIS A 134 11.74 -21.10 5.95
CA HIS A 134 10.79 -21.30 7.05
C HIS A 134 10.55 -20.01 7.82
N ASP A 135 11.61 -19.27 8.16
CA ASP A 135 11.46 -17.98 8.85
C ASP A 135 10.76 -16.96 7.96
N ALA A 136 11.01 -16.96 6.65
CA ALA A 136 10.31 -16.09 5.72
C ALA A 136 8.82 -16.46 5.64
N LEU A 137 8.46 -17.76 5.64
CA LEU A 137 7.07 -18.22 5.68
C LEU A 137 6.36 -17.75 6.96
N ASP A 138 7.01 -17.89 8.12
CA ASP A 138 6.51 -17.36 9.38
C ASP A 138 6.30 -15.85 9.31
N CYS A 139 7.30 -15.14 8.78
CA CYS A 139 7.32 -13.70 8.66
C CYS A 139 6.16 -13.20 7.79
N VAL A 140 5.97 -13.74 6.59
CA VAL A 140 4.89 -13.30 5.68
C VAL A 140 3.50 -13.74 6.15
N PHE A 141 3.38 -14.91 6.79
CA PHE A 141 2.11 -15.37 7.33
C PHE A 141 1.67 -14.46 8.49
N LYS A 142 2.58 -14.17 9.42
CA LYS A 142 2.34 -13.24 10.53
C LYS A 142 2.06 -11.82 10.02
N ARG A 143 2.83 -11.33 9.03
CA ARG A 143 2.58 -10.03 8.36
C ARG A 143 1.16 -9.96 7.80
N GLY A 144 0.72 -10.99 7.08
CA GLY A 144 -0.63 -11.04 6.53
C GLY A 144 -1.71 -10.98 7.62
N TRP A 145 -1.46 -11.60 8.77
CA TRP A 145 -2.36 -11.56 9.93
C TRP A 145 -2.41 -10.18 10.58
N LEU A 146 -1.25 -9.57 10.83
CA LEU A 146 -1.15 -8.22 11.40
C LEU A 146 -1.91 -7.22 10.55
N ILE A 147 -1.70 -7.27 9.23
CA ILE A 147 -2.40 -6.44 8.26
C ILE A 147 -3.92 -6.66 8.35
N ASN A 148 -4.38 -7.91 8.41
CA ASN A 148 -5.81 -8.21 8.46
C ASN A 148 -6.47 -7.72 9.75
N SER A 149 -5.80 -7.96 10.89
CA SER A 149 -6.24 -7.56 12.22
C SER A 149 -6.31 -6.04 12.40
N CYS A 150 -5.64 -5.27 11.52
CA CYS A 150 -5.71 -3.82 11.56
C CYS A 150 -7.04 -3.25 11.06
N VAL A 151 -7.80 -4.01 10.30
CA VAL A 151 -9.04 -3.54 9.67
C VAL A 151 -10.25 -4.06 10.42
N SER A 152 -11.00 -3.15 11.05
CA SER A 152 -12.32 -3.47 11.58
C SER A 152 -13.31 -3.68 10.44
N ARG A 153 -14.12 -4.72 10.55
CA ARG A 153 -15.13 -5.10 9.56
C ARG A 153 -16.51 -5.09 10.21
N ASN A 154 -17.54 -4.79 9.43
CA ASN A 154 -18.92 -4.83 9.93
C ASN A 154 -19.40 -6.28 10.14
N PHE A 155 -20.64 -6.47 10.61
CA PHE A 155 -21.22 -7.79 10.87
C PHE A 155 -21.30 -8.72 9.65
N LYS A 156 -21.18 -8.16 8.43
CA LYS A 156 -21.10 -8.91 7.16
C LYS A 156 -19.67 -9.21 6.73
N GLY A 157 -18.66 -8.83 7.53
CA GLY A 157 -17.25 -8.97 7.18
C GLY A 157 -16.74 -7.95 6.16
N ILE A 158 -17.54 -6.92 5.84
CA ILE A 158 -17.19 -5.89 4.86
C ILE A 158 -16.30 -4.85 5.55
N SER A 159 -15.21 -4.48 4.88
CA SER A 159 -14.31 -3.41 5.29
C SER A 159 -14.91 -2.05 4.93
N PRO A 160 -14.69 -1.00 5.76
CA PRO A 160 -15.04 0.37 5.38
C PRO A 160 -14.07 0.98 4.35
N PHE A 161 -12.99 0.27 4.01
CA PHE A 161 -11.95 0.75 3.10
C PHE A 161 -12.00 0.05 1.75
N LYS A 162 -11.59 0.79 0.73
CA LYS A 162 -11.32 0.30 -0.62
C LYS A 162 -9.95 0.77 -1.08
N THR A 163 -9.41 0.09 -2.07
CA THR A 163 -8.16 0.43 -2.73
C THR A 163 -8.40 0.56 -4.22
N ILE A 164 -7.90 1.63 -4.81
CA ILE A 164 -8.12 2.02 -6.19
C ILE A 164 -6.77 2.26 -6.87
N VAL A 165 -6.62 1.77 -8.11
CA VAL A 165 -5.52 2.18 -8.99
C VAL A 165 -5.95 3.42 -9.78
N VAL A 166 -5.16 4.48 -9.68
CA VAL A 166 -5.39 5.76 -10.37
C VAL A 166 -4.33 5.97 -11.46
N ASN A 167 -4.77 6.47 -12.62
CA ASN A 167 -3.89 6.90 -13.72
C ASN A 167 -4.10 8.41 -13.99
N PRO A 168 -3.27 9.29 -13.40
CA PRO A 168 -3.41 10.74 -13.56
C PRO A 168 -3.30 11.22 -15.00
N ALA A 169 -2.42 10.61 -15.82
CA ALA A 169 -2.28 10.98 -17.24
C ALA A 169 -3.60 10.83 -18.04
N ARG A 170 -4.49 9.90 -17.66
CA ARG A 170 -5.82 9.74 -18.26
C ARG A 170 -6.87 10.71 -17.72
N CYS A 171 -6.54 11.43 -16.67
CA CYS A 171 -7.36 12.46 -16.08
C CYS A 171 -7.06 13.84 -16.68
N GLU A 172 -6.18 14.02 -17.67
CA GLU A 172 -5.82 15.34 -18.22
C GLU A 172 -5.30 16.33 -17.15
N ILE A 173 -4.57 15.85 -16.14
CA ILE A 173 -3.94 16.66 -15.08
C ILE A 173 -2.48 16.26 -14.92
N SER A 174 -1.66 17.16 -14.36
CA SER A 174 -0.29 16.83 -13.98
C SER A 174 -0.26 15.93 -12.75
N GLU A 175 0.88 15.27 -12.55
CA GLU A 175 1.15 14.48 -11.34
C GLU A 175 1.07 15.35 -10.08
N SER A 176 1.73 16.51 -10.07
CA SER A 176 1.78 17.43 -8.93
C SER A 176 0.37 17.85 -8.47
N LEU A 177 -0.51 18.12 -9.43
CA LEU A 177 -1.90 18.47 -9.18
C LEU A 177 -2.68 17.27 -8.65
N PHE A 178 -2.48 16.07 -9.19
CA PHE A 178 -3.07 14.85 -8.63
C PHE A 178 -2.70 14.64 -7.16
N LEU A 179 -1.42 14.77 -6.83
CA LEU A 179 -0.92 14.65 -5.46
C LEU A 179 -1.57 15.68 -4.53
N THR A 180 -1.68 16.93 -5.00
CA THR A 180 -2.32 18.03 -4.26
C THR A 180 -3.81 17.80 -4.06
N ILE A 181 -4.52 17.24 -5.05
CA ILE A 181 -5.95 16.89 -4.94
C ILE A 181 -6.16 15.85 -3.84
N VAL A 182 -5.33 14.81 -3.78
CA VAL A 182 -5.46 13.79 -2.73
C VAL A 182 -5.28 14.43 -1.35
N GLU A 183 -4.21 15.19 -1.15
CA GLU A 183 -3.94 15.91 0.10
C GLU A 183 -5.11 16.83 0.50
N ALA A 184 -5.63 17.61 -0.46
CA ALA A 184 -6.72 18.56 -0.24
C ALA A 184 -8.06 17.89 0.12
N ILE A 185 -8.32 16.67 -0.36
CA ILE A 185 -9.50 15.89 0.04
C ILE A 185 -9.29 15.28 1.43
N SER A 186 -8.11 14.71 1.69
CA SER A 186 -7.82 13.97 2.92
C SER A 186 -7.89 14.84 4.17
N LYS A 187 -7.31 16.04 4.12
CA LYS A 187 -7.19 16.92 5.30
C LYS A 187 -8.52 17.28 5.97
N PRO A 188 -9.51 17.89 5.28
CA PRO A 188 -10.77 18.27 5.92
C PRO A 188 -11.60 17.06 6.38
N LEU A 189 -11.59 15.97 5.61
CA LEU A 189 -12.39 14.78 5.93
C LEU A 189 -11.82 13.99 7.13
N MET A 190 -10.50 14.03 7.34
CA MET A 190 -9.91 13.45 8.54
C MET A 190 -10.33 14.22 9.80
N GLU A 191 -10.19 15.54 9.78
CA GLU A 191 -10.48 16.41 10.92
C GLU A 191 -11.95 16.33 11.35
N GLN A 192 -12.87 16.16 10.38
CA GLN A 192 -14.31 16.19 10.62
C GLN A 192 -14.95 14.82 10.81
N ARG A 193 -14.44 13.78 10.14
CA ARG A 193 -15.10 12.46 10.06
C ARG A 193 -14.19 11.26 10.35
N ALA A 194 -12.89 11.48 10.59
CA ALA A 194 -11.90 10.41 10.70
C ALA A 194 -12.00 9.42 9.52
N GLU A 195 -11.95 9.94 8.29
CA GLU A 195 -11.99 9.18 7.04
C GLU A 195 -10.59 9.04 6.45
N LEU A 196 -10.24 7.86 5.92
CA LEU A 196 -8.93 7.62 5.32
C LEU A 196 -8.93 8.00 3.84
N LEU A 197 -7.88 8.67 3.37
CA LEU A 197 -7.51 8.72 1.96
C LEU A 197 -6.00 8.95 1.84
N GLU A 198 -5.28 7.95 1.35
CA GLU A 198 -3.82 7.98 1.26
C GLU A 198 -3.34 7.39 -0.06
N ILE A 199 -2.27 7.97 -0.62
CA ILE A 199 -1.50 7.32 -1.67
C ILE A 199 -0.59 6.28 -1.02
N THR A 200 -0.80 5.02 -1.38
CA THR A 200 -0.15 3.86 -0.73
C THR A 200 0.88 3.18 -1.62
N CYS A 201 0.86 3.41 -2.93
CA CYS A 201 1.95 3.00 -3.82
C CYS A 201 2.16 4.01 -4.96
N TYR A 202 3.41 4.38 -5.17
CA TYR A 202 3.91 5.13 -6.33
C TYR A 202 4.44 4.11 -7.34
N ASN A 203 3.55 3.61 -8.21
CA ASN A 203 3.87 2.46 -9.06
C ASN A 203 4.61 2.85 -10.35
N VAL A 204 4.09 3.85 -11.06
CA VAL A 204 4.70 4.42 -12.25
C VAL A 204 4.39 5.90 -12.28
N GLN A 205 5.42 6.73 -12.44
CA GLN A 205 5.28 8.18 -12.42
C GLN A 205 4.19 8.64 -13.41
N ASN A 206 3.23 9.45 -12.97
CA ASN A 206 2.09 9.95 -13.74
C ASN A 206 1.13 8.91 -14.38
N TYR A 207 1.44 7.60 -14.34
CA TYR A 207 0.65 6.55 -15.00
C TYR A 207 -0.06 5.60 -14.03
N GLN A 208 0.50 5.34 -12.85
CA GLN A 208 -0.05 4.35 -11.94
C GLN A 208 0.26 4.69 -10.48
N TYR A 209 -0.80 4.98 -9.73
CA TYR A 209 -0.77 5.17 -8.28
C TYR A 209 -1.79 4.24 -7.65
N VAL A 210 -1.53 3.80 -6.44
CA VAL A 210 -2.52 3.09 -5.62
C VAL A 210 -2.96 4.03 -4.52
N VAL A 211 -4.27 4.23 -4.42
CA VAL A 211 -4.91 5.08 -3.41
C VAL A 211 -5.83 4.21 -2.58
N SER A 212 -5.66 4.23 -1.26
CA SER A 212 -6.51 3.53 -0.32
C SER A 212 -7.29 4.51 0.54
N GLY A 213 -8.57 4.24 0.78
CA GLY A 213 -9.39 5.14 1.55
C GLY A 213 -10.77 4.61 1.85
N SER A 214 -11.54 5.40 2.59
CA SER A 214 -12.95 5.17 2.83
C SER A 214 -13.81 5.50 1.60
N ASP A 215 -15.05 5.06 1.60
CA ASP A 215 -15.96 5.23 0.46
C ASP A 215 -16.21 6.70 0.09
N VAL A 216 -16.44 7.58 1.06
CA VAL A 216 -16.70 9.02 0.85
C VAL A 216 -15.53 9.72 0.15
N PRO A 217 -14.30 9.76 0.70
CA PRO A 217 -13.19 10.46 0.06
C PRO A 217 -12.79 9.83 -1.29
N LEU A 218 -12.90 8.50 -1.45
CA LEU A 218 -12.65 7.85 -2.74
C LEU A 218 -13.69 8.23 -3.78
N ALA A 219 -14.95 8.39 -3.39
CA ALA A 219 -16.00 8.85 -4.28
C ALA A 219 -15.74 10.27 -4.78
N ILE A 220 -15.37 11.16 -3.87
CA ILE A 220 -14.99 12.55 -4.17
C ILE A 220 -13.79 12.56 -5.12
N LEU A 221 -12.73 11.81 -4.81
CA LEU A 221 -11.56 11.69 -5.68
C LEU A 221 -11.96 11.20 -7.08
N GLY A 222 -12.76 10.13 -7.16
CA GLY A 222 -13.22 9.58 -8.44
C GLY A 222 -14.09 10.54 -9.26
N LYS A 223 -14.71 11.55 -8.63
CA LYS A 223 -15.43 12.64 -9.32
C LYS A 223 -14.54 13.77 -9.75
N ILE A 224 -13.69 14.27 -8.85
CA ILE A 224 -12.76 15.36 -9.15
C ILE A 224 -11.80 14.95 -10.28
N LEU A 225 -11.44 13.67 -10.37
CA LEU A 225 -10.59 13.15 -11.43
C LEU A 225 -11.28 13.04 -12.80
N ASP A 226 -12.61 13.09 -12.88
CA ASP A 226 -13.35 13.01 -14.14
C ASP A 226 -13.20 14.31 -14.96
N PRO A 227 -12.53 14.28 -16.14
CA PRO A 227 -12.34 15.47 -16.96
C PRO A 227 -13.65 16.06 -17.49
N GLY A 228 -14.63 15.20 -17.80
CA GLY A 228 -15.94 15.62 -18.30
C GLY A 228 -16.74 16.35 -17.21
N TRP A 229 -16.67 15.85 -15.98
CA TRP A 229 -17.29 16.51 -14.84
C TRP A 229 -16.65 17.87 -14.54
N ARG A 230 -15.31 17.95 -14.50
CA ARG A 230 -14.60 19.24 -14.29
C ARG A 230 -14.96 20.28 -15.35
N ARG A 231 -14.98 19.88 -16.64
CA ARG A 231 -15.36 20.79 -17.74
C ARG A 231 -16.79 21.33 -17.58
N LYS A 232 -17.74 20.47 -17.19
CA LYS A 232 -19.12 20.89 -16.94
C LYS A 232 -19.22 21.88 -15.78
N TYR A 233 -18.49 21.65 -14.69
CA TYR A 233 -18.46 22.55 -13.53
C TYR A 233 -17.94 23.95 -13.92
N PHE A 234 -16.81 24.03 -14.63
CA PHE A 234 -16.25 25.30 -15.08
C PHE A 234 -17.12 26.05 -16.10
N GLN A 235 -17.85 25.33 -16.96
CA GLN A 235 -18.77 25.97 -17.90
C GLN A 235 -19.99 26.59 -17.21
N VAL A 236 -20.47 26.00 -16.11
CA VAL A 236 -21.61 26.54 -15.35
C VAL A 236 -21.24 27.87 -14.68
N ASP A 237 -20.04 28.01 -14.10
CA ASP A 237 -19.59 29.26 -13.48
C ASP A 237 -19.32 30.38 -14.51
N SER A 238 -18.88 30.02 -15.71
CA SER A 238 -18.63 30.99 -16.79
C SER A 238 -19.89 31.63 -17.38
N SER A 239 -21.08 31.17 -17.01
CA SER A 239 -22.35 31.84 -17.40
C SER A 239 -22.54 33.23 -16.73
N SER A 240 -21.60 33.64 -15.88
CA SER A 240 -21.52 34.99 -15.30
C SER A 240 -20.51 35.92 -15.98
N GLN A 241 -19.73 35.49 -16.98
CA GLN A 241 -18.84 36.39 -17.73
C GLN A 241 -18.79 36.11 -19.24
N ASN A 242 -18.80 37.20 -20.00
CA ASN A 242 -18.99 37.28 -21.44
C ASN A 242 -18.07 36.39 -22.29
N SER A 243 -18.68 35.94 -23.38
CA SER A 243 -18.13 35.22 -24.54
C SER A 243 -16.74 35.67 -25.01
N SER A 244 -15.79 34.74 -25.04
CA SER A 244 -14.93 34.53 -26.21
C SER A 244 -14.31 33.13 -26.16
N GLN A 245 -14.54 32.38 -27.23
CA GLN A 245 -14.07 31.00 -27.41
C GLN A 245 -12.54 30.94 -27.43
N LYS A 246 -11.97 30.13 -26.53
CA LYS A 246 -10.69 29.45 -26.75
C LYS A 246 -10.90 27.98 -26.43
N GLU A 247 -10.50 27.10 -27.35
CA GLU A 247 -10.41 25.67 -27.09
C GLU A 247 -9.52 25.42 -25.85
N PRO A 248 -9.87 24.48 -24.98
CA PRO A 248 -9.07 24.21 -23.80
C PRO A 248 -7.78 23.48 -24.22
N SER A 249 -6.67 24.20 -24.26
CA SER A 249 -5.33 23.59 -24.22
C SER A 249 -5.17 22.81 -22.91
N ALA A 250 -4.29 21.80 -22.91
CA ALA A 250 -3.93 21.02 -21.72
C ALA A 250 -3.75 21.92 -20.49
N PHE A 251 -4.31 21.51 -19.35
CA PHE A 251 -4.30 22.28 -18.09
C PHE A 251 -2.84 22.53 -17.64
N ASP A 252 -2.39 23.78 -17.74
CA ASP A 252 -1.02 24.20 -17.41
C ASP A 252 -0.92 24.72 -15.97
N GLU A 253 0.21 24.47 -15.30
CA GLU A 253 0.47 24.64 -13.85
C GLU A 253 0.63 26.12 -13.39
N GLN A 254 -0.21 27.04 -13.87
CA GLN A 254 -0.21 28.42 -13.37
C GLN A 254 -1.08 28.60 -12.11
N SER A 255 -0.53 29.36 -11.15
CA SER A 255 -1.09 29.73 -9.84
C SER A 255 -2.58 30.11 -9.84
N ASP A 256 -3.10 30.61 -10.96
CA ASP A 256 -4.48 31.09 -11.07
C ASP A 256 -5.53 29.96 -11.00
N ARG A 257 -5.16 28.69 -11.28
CA ARG A 257 -6.11 27.56 -11.25
C ARG A 257 -6.09 26.72 -9.97
N ILE A 258 -5.19 26.99 -9.03
CA ILE A 258 -5.23 26.32 -7.72
C ILE A 258 -6.52 26.72 -6.97
N HIS A 259 -6.91 28.01 -7.05
CA HIS A 259 -8.17 28.50 -6.47
C HIS A 259 -9.40 27.84 -7.11
N GLU A 260 -9.38 27.65 -8.42
CA GLU A 260 -10.41 26.90 -9.16
C GLU A 260 -10.55 25.46 -8.66
N PHE A 261 -9.42 24.77 -8.44
CA PHE A 261 -9.42 23.40 -7.90
C PHE A 261 -9.85 23.33 -6.44
N VAL A 262 -9.48 24.30 -5.62
CA VAL A 262 -10.01 24.44 -4.25
C VAL A 262 -11.54 24.62 -4.28
N GLY A 263 -12.06 25.40 -5.24
CA GLY A 263 -13.49 25.53 -5.50
C GLY A 263 -14.15 24.20 -5.85
N ILE A 264 -13.55 23.42 -6.76
CA ILE A 264 -14.00 22.07 -7.11
C ILE A 264 -14.04 21.15 -5.90
N VAL A 265 -12.96 21.10 -5.11
CA VAL A 265 -12.86 20.23 -3.93
C VAL A 265 -13.95 20.63 -2.92
N ARG A 266 -14.12 21.93 -2.66
CA ARG A 266 -15.17 22.45 -1.76
C ARG A 266 -16.57 22.09 -2.26
N HIS A 267 -16.83 22.25 -3.55
CA HIS A 267 -18.12 21.89 -4.14
C HIS A 267 -18.39 20.38 -4.04
N ALA A 268 -17.41 19.55 -4.40
CA ALA A 268 -17.55 18.10 -4.29
C ALA A 268 -17.77 17.65 -2.84
N LEU A 269 -17.14 18.32 -1.86
CA LEU A 269 -17.41 18.09 -0.44
C LEU A 269 -18.84 18.48 -0.05
N SER A 270 -19.38 19.59 -0.60
CA SER A 270 -20.76 20.03 -0.35
C SER A 270 -21.82 19.08 -0.96
N GLU A 271 -21.55 18.47 -2.12
CA GLU A 271 -22.46 17.53 -2.79
C GLU A 271 -22.61 16.18 -2.06
N VAL A 272 -21.72 15.89 -1.10
CA VAL A 272 -21.77 14.67 -0.27
C VAL A 272 -22.35 14.95 1.14
N ASP A 273 -22.75 16.21 1.40
CA ASP A 273 -23.35 16.80 2.59
C ASP A 273 -22.94 16.21 3.96
N VAL A 274 -22.01 16.92 4.61
CA VAL A 274 -21.98 17.07 6.07
C VAL A 274 -22.81 18.32 6.35
N SER A 275 -23.89 18.20 7.11
CA SER A 275 -24.88 19.27 7.28
C SER A 275 -24.28 20.67 7.49
N LEU A 276 -24.83 21.63 6.74
CA LEU A 276 -24.48 23.06 6.72
C LEU A 276 -24.30 23.75 8.09
N ASP A 277 -24.86 23.19 9.16
CA ASP A 277 -24.87 23.77 10.52
C ASP A 277 -23.49 23.77 11.22
N HIS A 278 -22.51 23.03 10.68
CA HIS A 278 -21.14 22.99 11.19
C HIS A 278 -20.17 23.90 10.40
N MET A 279 -20.40 24.13 9.10
CA MET A 279 -19.51 24.96 8.28
C MET A 279 -19.55 26.43 8.68
N GLN A 280 -20.74 26.96 9.00
CA GLN A 280 -20.87 28.36 9.44
C GLN A 280 -20.20 28.62 10.79
N ARG A 281 -20.08 27.61 11.67
CA ARG A 281 -19.33 27.73 12.93
C ARG A 281 -17.82 27.79 12.70
N MET A 282 -17.29 27.02 11.75
CA MET A 282 -15.86 27.01 11.44
C MET A 282 -15.41 28.16 10.54
N GLU A 283 -16.26 28.69 9.66
CA GLU A 283 -15.91 29.90 8.88
C GLU A 283 -15.77 31.11 9.80
N ILE A 284 -16.61 31.21 10.85
CA ILE A 284 -16.49 32.22 11.90
C ILE A 284 -15.24 31.97 12.76
N GLU A 285 -14.95 30.72 13.16
CA GLU A 285 -13.74 30.41 13.95
C GLU A 285 -12.42 30.55 13.17
N PHE A 286 -12.40 30.25 11.86
CA PHE A 286 -11.21 30.38 11.02
C PHE A 286 -10.92 31.83 10.64
N HIS A 287 -11.97 32.67 10.51
CA HIS A 287 -11.80 34.12 10.34
C HIS A 287 -11.34 34.80 11.65
N ASP A 288 -11.92 34.43 12.80
CA ASP A 288 -11.48 34.89 14.13
C ASP A 288 -10.04 34.47 14.45
N MET A 289 -9.62 33.26 14.07
CA MET A 289 -8.25 32.79 14.27
C MET A 289 -7.22 33.52 13.40
N MET A 290 -7.58 33.93 12.18
CA MET A 290 -6.69 34.69 11.30
C MET A 290 -6.59 36.17 11.70
N GLU A 291 -7.66 36.79 12.23
CA GLU A 291 -7.62 38.15 12.77
C GLU A 291 -6.85 38.23 14.11
N GLN A 292 -6.96 37.21 14.97
CA GLN A 292 -6.21 37.13 16.24
C GLN A 292 -4.71 36.85 16.02
N ALA A 293 -4.33 36.12 14.98
CA ALA A 293 -2.94 35.85 14.63
C ALA A 293 -2.19 37.09 14.10
N THR A 294 -2.92 38.12 13.62
CA THR A 294 -2.33 39.39 13.17
C THR A 294 -2.31 40.50 14.22
N SER A 295 -2.87 40.29 15.43
CA SER A 295 -3.15 41.41 16.36
C SER A 295 -2.58 41.30 17.78
N VAL A 296 -1.85 40.25 18.19
CA VAL A 296 -1.34 40.18 19.59
C VAL A 296 0.13 39.77 19.68
N SER A 297 1.00 40.77 19.62
CA SER A 297 2.29 40.75 20.30
C SER A 297 2.06 40.74 21.83
N GLY A 298 2.36 39.63 22.51
CA GLY A 298 2.42 39.62 23.98
C GLY A 298 2.25 38.25 24.63
N SER A 299 3.35 37.64 25.06
CA SER A 299 3.40 36.47 25.97
C SER A 299 2.71 36.76 27.31
N PRO A 300 2.00 35.79 27.96
CA PRO A 300 2.55 35.15 29.18
C PRO A 300 1.96 33.77 29.66
N LYS A 301 2.84 33.01 30.32
CA LYS A 301 2.74 32.29 31.63
C LYS A 301 1.58 31.32 31.99
N ARG A 302 1.99 30.05 32.15
CA ARG A 302 1.66 28.98 33.12
C ARG A 302 0.78 29.34 34.35
N ALA A 303 -0.30 28.58 34.57
CA ALA A 303 -0.94 28.40 35.88
C ALA A 303 -1.40 26.94 36.10
N LYS A 304 -1.05 26.39 37.27
CA LYS A 304 -1.40 25.07 37.81
C LYS A 304 -2.85 25.02 38.30
N ARG A 305 -3.51 23.86 38.24
CA ARG A 305 -4.48 23.45 39.27
C ARG A 305 -4.67 21.91 39.34
N GLN A 306 -4.48 21.39 40.55
CA GLN A 306 -4.81 20.03 41.01
C GLN A 306 -6.28 19.95 41.45
N GLY A 307 -6.87 18.75 41.44
CA GLY A 307 -8.10 18.43 42.17
C GLY A 307 -8.59 17.00 41.94
N ARG A 308 -8.65 16.19 43.01
CA ARG A 308 -9.10 14.79 43.11
C ARG A 308 -10.62 14.62 42.88
N HIS A 309 -11.09 13.45 42.43
CA HIS A 309 -11.92 12.52 43.23
C HIS A 309 -12.48 11.29 42.47
N GLN A 310 -12.26 10.12 43.10
CA GLN A 310 -13.07 8.90 43.27
C GLN A 310 -13.92 8.28 42.13
N CYS A 311 -13.63 6.99 41.93
CA CYS A 311 -14.39 5.99 41.20
C CYS A 311 -15.68 5.60 41.95
N MET A 312 -16.83 5.62 41.27
CA MET A 312 -18.07 4.94 41.69
C MET A 312 -18.70 4.23 40.49
N SER A 313 -19.03 2.96 40.68
CA SER A 313 -19.73 2.07 39.75
C SER A 313 -21.20 2.47 39.55
N VAL A 314 -21.68 2.44 38.30
CA VAL A 314 -23.09 2.71 37.93
C VAL A 314 -23.79 1.40 37.50
N PRO A 315 -25.07 1.15 37.88
CA PRO A 315 -25.79 -0.08 37.55
C PRO A 315 -26.30 -0.10 36.10
N ARG A 316 -26.44 -1.29 35.51
CA ARG A 316 -27.05 -1.50 34.17
C ARG A 316 -28.56 -1.30 34.23
N ASN A 317 -29.10 -0.47 33.32
CA ASN A 317 -30.53 -0.28 33.12
C ASN A 317 -31.01 -1.09 31.88
N PRO A 318 -31.91 -2.09 32.02
CA PRO A 318 -32.33 -2.98 30.93
C PRO A 318 -33.28 -2.37 29.89
N GLU A 319 -33.78 -1.15 30.09
CA GLU A 319 -34.73 -0.51 29.15
C GLU A 319 -34.06 0.27 28.01
N LEU A 320 -32.72 0.42 28.03
CA LEU A 320 -31.93 1.02 26.94
C LEU A 320 -31.51 0.03 25.83
N ASP A 321 -31.87 -1.26 25.97
CA ASP A 321 -31.51 -2.33 25.01
C ASP A 321 -32.59 -2.60 23.95
N ASN A 322 -33.81 -2.04 24.08
CA ASN A 322 -34.89 -2.25 23.11
C ASN A 322 -35.05 -1.12 22.08
N GLU A 323 -34.55 0.10 22.32
CA GLU A 323 -34.52 1.17 21.30
C GLU A 323 -33.36 1.02 20.29
N LYS A 324 -32.36 0.16 20.58
CA LYS A 324 -31.29 -0.19 19.62
C LYS A 324 -31.71 -1.24 18.59
N LYS A 325 -32.94 -1.75 18.66
CA LYS A 325 -33.43 -2.87 17.82
C LYS A 325 -34.43 -2.48 16.73
N ILE A 326 -34.78 -1.19 16.59
CA ILE A 326 -35.78 -0.72 15.61
C ILE A 326 -35.18 0.32 14.63
N LEU A 327 -33.85 0.34 14.42
CA LEU A 327 -33.23 1.26 13.44
C LEU A 327 -32.40 0.60 12.32
N PHE A 328 -32.35 -0.72 12.19
CA PHE A 328 -31.37 -1.36 11.29
C PHE A 328 -31.87 -2.66 10.63
N THR A 329 -32.99 -2.59 9.91
CA THR A 329 -33.44 -3.71 9.06
C THR A 329 -33.93 -3.34 7.65
N GLU A 330 -33.82 -2.09 7.19
CA GLU A 330 -34.28 -1.71 5.85
C GLU A 330 -33.28 -0.84 5.08
N THR A 331 -32.05 -1.29 4.92
CA THR A 331 -31.09 -0.46 4.21
C THR A 331 -29.85 -1.25 3.82
N LEU A 332 -29.98 -2.07 2.79
CA LEU A 332 -28.82 -2.65 2.09
C LEU A 332 -28.82 -2.37 0.59
N GLU A 333 -29.83 -1.65 0.12
CA GLU A 333 -29.79 -0.86 -1.11
C GLU A 333 -29.97 0.65 -0.81
N HIS A 334 -30.21 1.01 0.47
CA HIS A 334 -30.40 2.38 0.94
C HIS A 334 -29.43 2.87 2.08
N ASP A 335 -28.62 2.03 2.76
CA ASP A 335 -27.62 2.52 3.76
C ASP A 335 -26.23 2.67 3.16
N MET A 336 -26.03 3.74 2.40
CA MET A 336 -24.78 4.49 2.60
C MET A 336 -25.04 5.97 2.86
N GLY A 337 -26.29 6.46 2.77
CA GLY A 337 -26.57 7.90 2.75
C GLY A 337 -25.80 8.66 1.65
N LEU A 338 -25.10 7.94 0.76
CA LEU A 338 -24.28 8.50 -0.29
C LEU A 338 -25.21 8.86 -1.44
N GLY A 339 -25.35 10.15 -1.71
CA GLY A 339 -26.11 10.64 -2.86
C GLY A 339 -25.61 10.06 -4.18
N SER A 340 -26.40 10.24 -5.25
CA SER A 340 -26.07 9.78 -6.61
C SER A 340 -24.68 10.21 -7.06
N PHE A 341 -24.20 11.36 -6.59
CA PHE A 341 -22.85 11.88 -6.78
C PHE A 341 -21.78 10.89 -6.32
N ALA A 342 -21.84 10.43 -5.07
CA ALA A 342 -20.82 9.58 -4.49
C ALA A 342 -20.81 8.16 -5.10
N MET A 343 -22.00 7.61 -5.38
CA MET A 343 -22.12 6.32 -6.07
C MET A 343 -21.50 6.35 -7.47
N ASP A 344 -21.65 7.45 -8.20
CA ASP A 344 -21.02 7.61 -9.51
C ASP A 344 -19.51 7.86 -9.43
N GLY A 345 -19.04 8.48 -8.33
CA GLY A 345 -17.62 8.66 -8.04
C GLY A 345 -16.83 7.35 -7.98
N LEU A 346 -17.38 6.34 -7.30
CA LEU A 346 -16.74 5.04 -7.07
C LEU A 346 -16.78 4.08 -8.27
N LYS A 347 -17.47 4.43 -9.35
CA LYS A 347 -17.54 3.56 -10.54
C LYS A 347 -16.16 3.40 -11.18
N LYS A 348 -15.93 2.18 -11.69
CA LYS A 348 -14.76 1.86 -12.51
C LYS A 348 -14.72 2.76 -13.75
N LYS A 349 -13.61 3.47 -13.92
CA LYS A 349 -13.33 4.37 -15.05
C LYS A 349 -11.96 4.04 -15.65
N PRO A 350 -11.64 4.47 -16.88
CA PRO A 350 -10.33 4.27 -17.49
C PRO A 350 -9.14 4.84 -16.69
N TRP A 351 -9.37 5.71 -15.73
CA TRP A 351 -8.35 6.32 -14.85
C TRP A 351 -8.52 5.98 -13.37
N PHE A 352 -9.58 5.24 -13.00
CA PHE A 352 -9.95 4.96 -11.61
C PHE A 352 -10.48 3.52 -11.53
N PHE A 353 -9.62 2.60 -11.11
CA PHE A 353 -9.88 1.16 -11.15
C PHE A 353 -9.92 0.56 -9.74
N PRO A 354 -11.09 0.17 -9.24
CA PRO A 354 -11.17 -0.56 -7.99
C PRO A 354 -10.37 -1.87 -8.03
N VAL A 355 -9.50 -2.06 -7.04
CA VAL A 355 -8.72 -3.29 -6.88
C VAL A 355 -9.64 -4.38 -6.36
N GLN A 356 -9.67 -5.52 -7.05
CA GLN A 356 -10.37 -6.69 -6.56
C GLN A 356 -9.74 -7.14 -5.24
N HIS A 357 -10.56 -7.33 -4.21
CA HIS A 357 -10.07 -7.66 -2.85
C HIS A 357 -9.17 -6.56 -2.25
N GLY A 358 -9.31 -5.31 -2.70
CA GLY A 358 -8.65 -4.14 -2.13
C GLY A 358 -9.33 -3.63 -0.86
N ASP A 359 -9.86 -4.52 -0.03
CA ASP A 359 -10.63 -4.20 1.18
C ASP A 359 -9.73 -3.91 2.40
N ILE A 360 -8.41 -3.94 2.21
CA ILE A 360 -7.42 -3.56 3.21
C ILE A 360 -6.62 -2.38 2.65
N PRO A 361 -6.47 -1.28 3.40
CA PRO A 361 -5.63 -0.16 2.99
C PRO A 361 -4.15 -0.50 3.27
N PHE A 362 -3.55 -1.31 2.42
CA PHE A 362 -2.13 -1.66 2.53
C PHE A 362 -1.25 -0.41 2.48
N HIS A 363 -0.12 -0.42 3.20
CA HIS A 363 0.86 0.68 3.20
C HIS A 363 0.30 2.03 3.65
N SER A 364 -0.80 2.04 4.42
CA SER A 364 -1.37 3.25 4.99
C SER A 364 -1.07 3.37 6.48
N SER A 365 -1.27 4.58 7.00
CA SER A 365 -1.09 4.90 8.41
C SER A 365 -1.98 4.08 9.37
N ILE A 366 -3.06 3.45 8.87
CA ILE A 366 -3.89 2.51 9.67
C ILE A 366 -3.06 1.32 10.18
N LEU A 367 -2.03 0.93 9.43
CA LEU A 367 -1.16 -0.19 9.77
C LEU A 367 -0.07 0.20 10.79
N ASN A 368 0.05 1.48 11.19
CA ASN A 368 1.02 1.92 12.20
C ASN A 368 0.90 1.13 13.51
N LYS A 369 -0.32 0.75 13.92
CA LYS A 369 -0.53 -0.02 15.16
C LYS A 369 0.05 -1.43 15.15
N ALA A 370 0.37 -1.98 13.98
CA ALA A 370 0.99 -3.29 13.83
C ALA A 370 2.51 -3.23 13.64
N THR A 371 3.09 -2.04 13.45
CA THR A 371 4.52 -1.89 13.12
C THR A 371 5.45 -2.38 14.22
N HIS A 372 5.12 -2.16 15.50
CA HIS A 372 5.92 -2.65 16.63
C HIS A 372 5.94 -4.18 16.71
N GLU A 373 4.76 -4.82 16.66
CA GLU A 373 4.67 -6.29 16.66
C GLU A 373 5.34 -6.88 15.41
N TRP A 374 5.28 -6.16 14.28
CA TRP A 374 5.98 -6.54 13.06
C TRP A 374 7.50 -6.43 13.19
N GLU A 375 8.00 -5.38 13.84
CA GLU A 375 9.43 -5.20 14.12
C GLU A 375 9.99 -6.34 14.97
N GLU A 376 9.27 -6.75 16.02
CA GLU A 376 9.66 -7.89 16.86
C GLU A 376 9.79 -9.18 16.04
N VAL A 377 8.87 -9.42 15.10
CA VAL A 377 8.93 -10.57 14.19
C VAL A 377 10.16 -10.48 13.31
N LEU A 378 10.47 -9.31 12.75
CA LEU A 378 11.65 -9.11 11.92
C LEU A 378 12.96 -9.31 12.69
N GLN A 379 13.06 -8.78 13.91
CA GLN A 379 14.22 -8.97 14.79
C GLN A 379 14.50 -10.45 15.06
N GLN A 380 13.45 -11.25 15.24
CA GLN A 380 13.54 -12.68 15.49
C GLN A 380 13.86 -13.50 14.24
N LYS A 381 13.31 -13.11 13.08
CA LYS A 381 13.30 -13.93 11.86
C LYS A 381 14.41 -13.61 10.88
N LEU A 382 14.90 -12.38 10.86
CA LEU A 382 16.09 -12.03 10.06
C LEU A 382 17.34 -12.64 10.68
N SER A 383 18.25 -13.12 9.83
CA SER A 383 19.50 -13.77 10.24
C SER A 383 20.25 -12.94 11.30
N SER A 384 20.77 -13.61 12.33
CA SER A 384 21.68 -12.97 13.29
C SER A 384 23.13 -12.95 12.81
N SER A 385 23.44 -13.65 11.71
CA SER A 385 24.79 -13.73 11.16
C SER A 385 25.06 -12.55 10.21
N ASP A 386 26.07 -11.74 10.53
CA ASP A 386 26.56 -10.68 9.65
C ASP A 386 26.97 -11.19 8.26
N ASP A 387 27.40 -12.46 8.16
CA ASP A 387 27.77 -13.08 6.89
C ASP A 387 26.61 -13.16 5.90
N ALA A 388 25.37 -13.30 6.40
CA ALA A 388 24.17 -13.33 5.56
C ALA A 388 23.96 -12.01 4.81
N TYR A 389 24.49 -10.90 5.34
CA TYR A 389 24.33 -9.56 4.76
C TYR A 389 25.50 -9.13 3.88
N LYS A 390 26.64 -9.83 3.90
CA LYS A 390 27.81 -9.51 3.04
C LYS A 390 27.49 -9.53 1.55
N ILE A 391 26.41 -10.21 1.14
CA ILE A 391 25.94 -10.19 -0.24
C ILE A 391 25.53 -8.78 -0.69
N LEU A 392 25.06 -7.92 0.23
CA LEU A 392 24.67 -6.54 -0.05
C LEU A 392 25.83 -5.63 -0.46
N ASP A 393 27.07 -6.04 -0.17
CA ASP A 393 28.27 -5.35 -0.66
C ASP A 393 28.54 -5.67 -2.14
N LYS A 394 27.86 -6.68 -2.71
CA LYS A 394 28.08 -7.18 -4.08
C LYS A 394 26.89 -6.99 -5.00
N VAL A 395 25.67 -6.90 -4.46
CA VAL A 395 24.42 -6.74 -5.21
C VAL A 395 23.75 -5.42 -4.84
N ASP A 396 22.90 -4.92 -5.73
CA ASP A 396 22.01 -3.79 -5.41
C ASP A 396 20.68 -4.32 -4.91
N PHE A 397 20.45 -4.27 -3.61
CA PHE A 397 19.11 -4.49 -3.06
C PHE A 397 18.40 -3.16 -2.91
N ILE A 398 17.20 -3.00 -3.47
CA ILE A 398 16.41 -1.76 -3.41
C ILE A 398 15.22 -1.97 -2.47
N PRO A 399 15.24 -1.38 -1.26
CA PRO A 399 14.10 -1.37 -0.36
C PRO A 399 12.94 -0.52 -0.89
N ASN A 400 11.70 -0.93 -0.61
CA ASN A 400 10.50 -0.24 -1.12
C ASN A 400 10.38 1.22 -0.65
N LEU A 401 10.93 1.57 0.52
CA LEU A 401 10.88 2.94 1.05
C LEU A 401 11.96 3.87 0.53
N LEU A 402 13.02 3.32 -0.08
CA LEU A 402 14.14 4.11 -0.60
C LEU A 402 14.02 4.35 -2.10
N GLY A 403 13.62 3.33 -2.86
CA GLY A 403 13.63 3.42 -4.33
C GLY A 403 15.04 3.44 -4.96
N HIS A 404 16.08 3.33 -4.13
CA HIS A 404 17.49 3.20 -4.55
C HIS A 404 18.23 2.15 -3.70
N PRO A 405 19.42 1.69 -4.13
CA PRO A 405 20.15 0.62 -3.46
C PRO A 405 20.52 0.95 -2.01
N LEU A 406 20.42 -0.07 -1.15
CA LEU A 406 20.87 -0.03 0.23
C LEU A 406 22.39 -0.20 0.31
N ARG A 407 23.07 0.73 0.99
CA ARG A 407 24.53 0.79 1.15
C ARG A 407 24.90 1.27 2.55
N LYS A 408 26.10 0.92 3.00
CA LYS A 408 26.68 1.39 4.27
C LYS A 408 27.46 2.68 4.04
N ASP A 409 26.76 3.74 3.64
CA ASP A 409 27.33 5.07 3.51
C ASP A 409 26.40 6.13 4.12
N SER A 410 26.98 7.28 4.45
CA SER A 410 26.28 8.36 5.14
C SER A 410 25.10 8.92 4.34
N SER A 411 25.21 8.98 3.00
CA SER A 411 24.12 9.51 2.17
C SER A 411 22.91 8.59 2.20
N VAL A 412 23.11 7.28 2.06
CA VAL A 412 22.00 6.31 2.16
C VAL A 412 21.43 6.27 3.57
N HIS A 413 22.26 6.44 4.60
CA HIS A 413 21.79 6.50 5.97
C HIS A 413 20.88 7.71 6.25
N GLU A 414 21.21 8.88 5.71
CA GLU A 414 20.35 10.07 5.72
C GLU A 414 19.04 9.84 4.96
N SER A 415 19.09 9.17 3.79
CA SER A 415 17.89 8.77 3.06
C SER A 415 16.99 7.84 3.87
N ILE A 416 17.57 6.87 4.60
CA ILE A 416 16.81 5.99 5.50
C ILE A 416 16.10 6.80 6.58
N ILE A 417 16.82 7.67 7.29
CA ILE A 417 16.23 8.51 8.35
C ILE A 417 15.08 9.34 7.78
N THR A 418 15.28 9.94 6.61
CA THR A 418 14.25 10.71 5.91
C THR A 418 13.04 9.83 5.63
N SER A 419 13.20 8.69 4.96
CA SER A 419 12.11 7.76 4.62
C SER A 419 11.37 7.21 5.85
N LEU A 420 12.03 7.04 6.99
CA LEU A 420 11.40 6.62 8.24
C LEU A 420 10.47 7.70 8.83
N THR A 421 10.76 8.97 8.56
CA THR A 421 9.97 10.12 9.03
C THR A 421 8.95 10.64 8.02
N MET A 422 9.06 10.22 6.75
CA MET A 422 8.11 10.62 5.72
C MET A 422 6.72 10.03 5.98
N GLU A 423 5.73 10.89 5.79
CA GLU A 423 4.31 10.57 5.83
C GLU A 423 3.80 10.29 4.40
N ASN A 424 2.78 9.47 4.27
CA ASN A 424 2.10 9.32 2.99
C ASN A 424 1.37 10.61 2.62
N ILE A 425 1.20 10.86 1.33
CA ILE A 425 0.31 11.93 0.87
C ILE A 425 -1.12 11.56 1.28
N GLY A 426 -1.78 12.46 2.00
CA GLY A 426 -3.06 12.25 2.67
C GLY A 426 -2.98 11.64 4.08
N GLU A 427 -1.78 11.34 4.61
CA GLU A 427 -1.62 10.83 5.97
C GLU A 427 -1.90 11.93 6.99
N THR A 428 -3.14 11.96 7.45
CA THR A 428 -3.62 12.84 8.52
C THR A 428 -4.14 12.04 9.73
N TRP A 429 -4.28 10.71 9.57
CA TRP A 429 -4.87 9.82 10.56
C TRP A 429 -4.04 9.70 11.84
N SER A 430 -2.70 9.68 11.72
CA SER A 430 -1.76 9.60 12.84
C SER A 430 -1.75 10.85 13.72
N LYS A 431 -2.15 12.01 13.18
CA LYS A 431 -2.17 13.31 13.88
C LYS A 431 -3.46 13.56 14.65
N CYS A 432 -4.60 13.04 14.18
CA CYS A 432 -5.93 13.39 14.70
C CYS A 432 -6.49 12.42 15.77
N ARG A 433 -5.98 11.17 15.88
CA ARG A 433 -6.36 10.27 16.97
C ARG A 433 -5.27 10.23 18.05
N SER A 434 -5.61 10.70 19.25
CA SER A 434 -4.78 10.78 20.46
C SER A 434 -4.28 9.45 21.05
N GLY A 435 -4.32 8.35 20.28
CA GLY A 435 -4.00 7.00 20.75
C GLY A 435 -2.72 6.38 20.19
N TYR A 436 -2.06 7.04 19.23
CA TYR A 436 -0.87 6.48 18.58
C TYR A 436 0.29 7.47 18.66
N PRO A 437 1.34 7.20 19.45
CA PRO A 437 2.54 8.02 19.38
C PRO A 437 3.12 7.92 17.96
N PRO A 438 3.67 9.01 17.39
CA PRO A 438 4.47 8.90 16.19
C PRO A 438 5.54 7.83 16.42
N LEU A 439 5.77 6.98 15.41
CA LEU A 439 6.83 5.98 15.51
C LEU A 439 8.15 6.71 15.74
N ASN A 440 8.66 6.61 16.96
CA ASN A 440 9.89 7.27 17.35
C ASN A 440 11.03 6.38 16.84
N HIS A 441 11.33 6.50 15.56
CA HIS A 441 12.42 5.76 14.94
C HIS A 441 13.73 6.31 15.49
N SER A 442 14.40 5.52 16.34
CA SER A 442 15.80 5.78 16.68
C SER A 442 16.61 5.72 15.39
N VAL A 443 17.62 6.58 15.26
CA VAL A 443 18.55 6.53 14.12
C VAL A 443 19.16 5.13 14.10
N PRO A 444 18.92 4.31 13.06
CA PRO A 444 19.41 2.95 13.04
C PRO A 444 20.94 2.98 12.98
N PRO A 445 21.65 2.05 13.63
CA PRO A 445 23.07 1.90 13.40
C PRO A 445 23.35 1.57 11.93
N MET A 446 24.55 1.88 11.45
CA MET A 446 24.98 1.61 10.08
C MET A 446 25.35 0.13 9.87
N GLN A 447 24.42 -0.75 10.26
CA GLN A 447 24.48 -2.20 10.13
C GLN A 447 23.29 -2.65 9.27
N TYR A 448 23.53 -3.57 8.33
CA TYR A 448 22.52 -3.95 7.34
C TYR A 448 21.25 -4.51 7.97
N LYS A 449 21.39 -5.38 8.97
CA LYS A 449 20.26 -5.95 9.69
C LYS A 449 19.35 -4.86 10.26
N GLU A 450 19.93 -3.88 10.94
CA GLU A 450 19.17 -2.87 11.68
C GLU A 450 18.56 -1.83 10.75
N MET A 451 19.26 -1.49 9.67
CA MET A 451 18.70 -0.69 8.57
C MET A 451 17.51 -1.42 7.91
N LEU A 452 17.65 -2.71 7.62
CA LEU A 452 16.58 -3.52 7.02
C LEU A 452 15.38 -3.66 7.94
N ILE A 453 15.59 -3.93 9.23
CA ILE A 453 14.50 -3.99 10.22
C ILE A 453 13.75 -2.67 10.24
N SER A 454 14.45 -1.54 10.35
CA SER A 454 13.81 -0.21 10.38
C SER A 454 12.97 0.04 9.12
N LEU A 455 13.53 -0.22 7.94
CA LEU A 455 12.85 -0.02 6.66
C LEU A 455 11.65 -0.96 6.50
N LEU A 456 11.81 -2.26 6.78
CA LEU A 456 10.74 -3.25 6.65
C LEU A 456 9.63 -3.04 7.69
N SER A 457 9.96 -2.56 8.89
CA SER A 457 9.00 -2.21 9.93
C SER A 457 8.10 -1.07 9.47
N LYS A 458 8.70 0.04 9.01
CA LYS A 458 7.96 1.20 8.48
C LYS A 458 7.22 0.86 7.17
N HIS A 459 7.75 -0.05 6.35
CA HIS A 459 7.14 -0.46 5.08
C HIS A 459 5.72 -1.02 5.26
N LEU A 460 5.36 -1.52 6.44
CA LEU A 460 3.99 -1.95 6.70
C LEU A 460 2.97 -0.81 6.54
N SER A 461 3.34 0.42 6.92
CA SER A 461 2.44 1.58 6.99
C SER A 461 2.84 2.76 6.10
N ALA A 462 3.94 2.64 5.37
CA ALA A 462 4.43 3.67 4.47
C ALA A 462 4.38 3.23 3.01
N ALA A 463 4.13 4.20 2.14
CA ALA A 463 3.90 3.99 0.72
C ALA A 463 5.12 3.45 -0.02
N VAL A 464 4.85 2.53 -0.94
CA VAL A 464 5.87 1.90 -1.78
C VAL A 464 6.38 2.88 -2.86
N GLN A 465 7.69 3.11 -2.92
CA GLN A 465 8.39 3.98 -3.89
C GLN A 465 8.85 3.20 -5.13
N TRP A 466 7.90 2.60 -5.85
CA TRP A 466 8.23 1.70 -6.96
C TRP A 466 8.64 2.42 -8.25
N SER A 467 8.12 3.62 -8.51
CA SER A 467 8.54 4.44 -9.66
C SER A 467 10.04 4.74 -9.59
N GLU A 468 10.56 5.07 -8.41
CA GLU A 468 11.99 5.28 -8.19
C GLU A 468 12.80 3.98 -8.38
N THR A 469 12.27 2.86 -7.90
CA THR A 469 12.87 1.53 -8.12
C THR A 469 12.98 1.24 -9.62
N LEU A 470 11.90 1.43 -10.38
CA LEU A 470 11.90 1.23 -11.83
C LEU A 470 12.89 2.18 -12.51
N SER A 471 12.88 3.46 -12.14
CA SER A 471 13.83 4.46 -12.61
C SER A 471 15.27 4.01 -12.41
N HIS A 472 15.60 3.48 -11.23
CA HIS A 472 16.93 2.96 -10.95
C HIS A 472 17.33 1.76 -11.84
N VAL A 473 16.36 0.90 -12.15
CA VAL A 473 16.56 -0.29 -13.00
C VAL A 473 16.77 0.10 -14.47
N ILE A 474 16.09 1.13 -14.97
CA ILE A 474 16.02 1.42 -16.41
C ILE A 474 16.88 2.62 -16.85
N HIS A 475 17.06 3.63 -16.01
CA HIS A 475 17.60 4.93 -16.43
C HIS A 475 19.13 4.90 -16.63
N PRO A 476 19.67 5.27 -17.81
CA PRO A 476 21.10 5.16 -18.11
C PRO A 476 22.04 5.99 -17.23
N SER A 477 21.56 7.11 -16.66
CA SER A 477 22.37 7.91 -15.72
C SER A 477 22.42 7.32 -14.30
N LYS A 478 21.53 6.37 -14.01
CA LYS A 478 21.54 5.58 -12.78
C LYS A 478 22.28 4.27 -13.07
N ALA A 479 22.05 3.27 -12.24
CA ALA A 479 22.70 1.98 -12.31
C ALA A 479 21.88 1.00 -13.18
N ALA A 480 21.54 1.43 -14.40
CA ALA A 480 20.68 0.68 -15.31
C ALA A 480 21.15 -0.76 -15.54
N CYS A 481 20.21 -1.70 -15.52
CA CYS A 481 20.47 -3.11 -15.76
C CYS A 481 20.37 -3.44 -17.26
N ASP A 482 21.16 -4.40 -17.73
CA ASP A 482 21.15 -4.87 -19.12
C ASP A 482 19.90 -5.72 -19.40
N GLU A 483 19.48 -6.50 -18.42
CA GLU A 483 18.34 -7.41 -18.51
C GLU A 483 17.43 -7.26 -17.29
N ILE A 484 16.12 -7.42 -17.50
CA ILE A 484 15.12 -7.40 -16.43
C ILE A 484 14.39 -8.75 -16.45
N VAL A 485 14.41 -9.42 -15.31
CA VAL A 485 13.76 -10.70 -15.07
C VAL A 485 12.73 -10.50 -13.98
N GLU A 486 11.46 -10.78 -14.28
CA GLU A 486 10.42 -10.80 -13.26
C GLU A 486 10.23 -12.19 -12.67
N VAL A 487 10.18 -12.23 -11.34
CA VAL A 487 9.85 -13.42 -10.55
C VAL A 487 8.39 -13.27 -10.14
N SER A 488 7.49 -13.78 -10.99
CA SER A 488 6.05 -13.62 -10.79
C SER A 488 5.25 -14.75 -11.44
N PRO A 489 4.19 -15.25 -10.77
CA PRO A 489 3.27 -16.20 -11.38
C PRO A 489 2.40 -15.58 -12.48
N THR A 490 2.16 -14.26 -12.42
CA THR A 490 1.40 -13.52 -13.44
C THR A 490 2.21 -12.29 -13.86
N PRO A 491 2.76 -12.24 -15.09
CA PRO A 491 3.56 -11.12 -15.59
C PRO A 491 2.88 -9.76 -15.40
N LEU A 492 3.60 -8.81 -14.79
CA LEU A 492 3.05 -7.48 -14.49
C LEU A 492 4.02 -6.33 -14.82
N PHE A 493 5.33 -6.56 -14.68
CA PHE A 493 6.29 -5.46 -14.68
C PHE A 493 6.60 -4.95 -16.08
N GLY A 494 6.43 -5.75 -17.13
CA GLY A 494 6.69 -5.34 -18.52
C GLY A 494 5.93 -4.06 -18.92
N ARG A 495 4.65 -3.95 -18.55
CA ARG A 495 3.86 -2.74 -18.80
C ARG A 495 4.34 -1.56 -17.97
N MET A 496 4.66 -1.78 -16.69
CA MET A 496 5.12 -0.74 -15.78
C MET A 496 6.47 -0.16 -16.22
N VAL A 497 7.42 -1.03 -16.57
CA VAL A 497 8.73 -0.66 -17.14
C VAL A 497 8.55 0.14 -18.43
N SER A 498 7.66 -0.29 -19.33
CA SER A 498 7.40 0.43 -20.57
C SER A 498 6.82 1.82 -20.34
N GLN A 499 5.95 1.97 -19.33
CA GLN A 499 5.37 3.26 -18.98
C GLN A 499 6.37 4.18 -18.27
N GLN A 500 7.21 3.66 -17.37
CA GLN A 500 8.27 4.43 -16.71
C GLN A 500 9.35 4.86 -17.71
N ALA A 501 9.71 4.02 -18.68
CA ALA A 501 10.62 4.41 -19.75
C ALA A 501 10.07 5.61 -20.55
N LYS A 502 8.75 5.63 -20.77
CA LYS A 502 8.07 6.74 -21.44
C LYS A 502 8.10 8.04 -20.62
N THR A 503 7.97 7.97 -19.28
CA THR A 503 8.04 9.18 -18.42
C THR A 503 9.43 9.78 -18.42
N GLU A 504 10.45 8.93 -18.52
CA GLU A 504 11.86 9.33 -18.53
C GLU A 504 12.42 9.60 -19.93
N ASN A 505 11.58 9.51 -20.97
CA ASN A 505 11.98 9.71 -22.37
C ASN A 505 13.15 8.81 -22.82
N ILE A 506 13.12 7.54 -22.41
CA ILE A 506 14.11 6.53 -22.80
C ILE A 506 13.43 5.33 -23.48
N PRO A 507 14.18 4.53 -24.28
CA PRO A 507 13.63 3.32 -24.88
C PRO A 507 13.15 2.31 -23.82
N PRO A 508 11.99 1.66 -24.02
CA PRO A 508 11.50 0.63 -23.10
C PRO A 508 12.44 -0.58 -23.12
N LYS A 509 12.62 -1.20 -21.95
CA LYS A 509 13.35 -2.47 -21.81
C LYS A 509 12.37 -3.63 -21.74
N GLU A 510 12.75 -4.74 -22.37
CA GLU A 510 12.00 -5.99 -22.24
C GLU A 510 12.13 -6.54 -20.82
N VAL A 511 11.01 -7.06 -20.31
CA VAL A 511 10.96 -7.79 -19.04
C VAL A 511 10.61 -9.23 -19.38
N ARG A 512 11.46 -10.18 -18.99
CA ARG A 512 11.24 -11.61 -19.21
C ARG A 512 10.77 -12.28 -17.94
N ASN A 513 9.83 -13.20 -18.06
CA ASN A 513 9.33 -13.96 -16.91
C ASN A 513 10.25 -15.15 -16.58
N LEU A 514 10.60 -15.32 -15.30
CA LEU A 514 11.52 -16.36 -14.88
C LEU A 514 10.97 -17.79 -15.07
N GLU A 515 9.67 -18.03 -14.85
CA GLU A 515 9.06 -19.33 -15.12
C GLU A 515 9.19 -19.68 -16.61
N GLU A 516 8.95 -18.72 -17.51
CA GLU A 516 9.11 -18.93 -18.95
C GLU A 516 10.55 -19.23 -19.36
N ILE A 517 11.53 -18.50 -18.78
CA ILE A 517 12.96 -18.76 -19.01
C ILE A 517 13.33 -20.19 -18.58
N ILE A 518 12.89 -20.62 -17.39
CA ILE A 518 13.18 -21.96 -16.88
C ILE A 518 12.56 -23.02 -17.78
N LEU A 519 11.28 -22.86 -18.14
CA LEU A 519 10.57 -23.81 -18.99
C LEU A 519 11.10 -23.88 -20.42
N GLY A 520 11.64 -22.78 -20.95
CA GLY A 520 12.26 -22.75 -22.28
C GLY A 520 13.63 -23.43 -22.35
N ASN A 521 14.25 -23.73 -21.19
CA ASN A 521 15.53 -24.41 -21.08
C ASN A 521 15.40 -25.92 -20.79
N ILE A 522 14.18 -26.42 -20.60
CA ILE A 522 13.84 -27.85 -20.47
C ILE A 522 13.44 -28.36 -21.84
#